data_AF-A0AAU6ZYT4-F1
#
_entry.id   AF-A0AAU6ZYT4-F1
#
_cell.length_a   1.000
_cell.length_b   1.000
_cell.length_c   1.000
_cell.angle_alpha   90.00
_cell.angle_beta   90.00
_cell.angle_gamma   90.00
#
_symmetry.space_group_name_H-M   'P 1'
#
loop_
_entity.id
_entity.type
_entity.pdbx_description
1 polymer ?
#
loop_
_entity_poly.entity_id
_entity_poly.type
_entity_poly.pdbx_seq_one_letter_code
_entity_poly.pdbx_strand_id
1 'polypeptide(L)' 'MSVRELIAELSEVEADLRRWRRPGGADDSSLEVGDLVHREQIVVHELRRRTRSHQPRSHRTI' A
#
# COMPACT_ATOMS: atom_id res chain seq x y z
N MET A 1 -0.25 11.57 -8.78
CA MET A 1 0.07 11.06 -7.42
C MET A 1 1.57 11.04 -7.20
N SER A 2 2.05 11.61 -6.10
CA SER A 2 3.44 11.71 -5.64
C SER A 2 3.77 10.55 -4.67
N VAL A 3 5.05 10.34 -4.37
CA VAL A 3 5.46 9.34 -3.37
C VAL A 3 4.88 9.66 -1.99
N ARG A 4 4.79 10.95 -1.63
CA ARG A 4 4.18 11.39 -0.36
C ARG A 4 2.69 11.03 -0.28
N GLU A 5 1.95 11.25 -1.37
CA GLU A 5 0.53 10.90 -1.45
C GLU A 5 0.32 9.37 -1.36
N LEU A 6 1.18 8.58 -1.99
CA LEU A 6 1.13 7.11 -1.88
C LEU A 6 1.42 6.60 -0.46
N ILE A 7 2.36 7.24 0.25
CA ILE A 7 2.65 6.89 1.65
C ILE A 7 1.46 7.25 2.56
N ALA A 8 0.84 8.41 2.35
CA ALA A 8 -0.36 8.80 3.09
C ALA A 8 -1.50 7.81 2.86
N GLU A 9 -1.75 7.43 1.59
CA GLU A 9 -2.77 6.44 1.24
C GLU A 9 -2.49 5.06 1.87
N LEU A 10 -1.24 4.61 1.85
CA LEU A 10 -0.88 3.35 2.52
C LEU A 10 -1.17 3.40 4.02
N SER A 11 -0.89 4.54 4.66
CA SER A 11 -1.13 4.72 6.09
C SER A 11 -2.62 4.66 6.45
N GLU A 12 -3.48 5.24 5.61
CA GLU A 12 -4.94 5.16 5.74
C GLU A 12 -5.44 3.72 5.59
N VAL A 13 -5.02 3.02 4.53
CA VAL A 13 -5.42 1.62 4.28
C VAL A 13 -5.00 0.71 5.44
N GLU A 14 -3.79 0.86 5.96
CA GLU A 14 -3.36 0.11 7.13
C GLU A 14 -4.17 0.45 8.40
N ALA A 15 -4.56 1.71 8.58
CA ALA A 15 -5.39 2.12 9.72
C ALA A 15 -6.77 1.44 9.65
N ASP A 16 -7.36 1.35 8.47
CA ASP A 16 -8.64 0.67 8.26
C ASP A 16 -8.50 -0.85 8.44
N LEU A 17 -7.46 -1.47 7.90
CA LEU A 17 -7.17 -2.90 8.16
C LEU A 17 -6.95 -3.19 9.65
N ARG A 18 -6.32 -2.27 10.40
CA ARG A 18 -6.16 -2.38 11.87
C ARG A 18 -7.49 -2.27 12.60
N ARG A 19 -8.43 -1.44 12.12
CA ARG A 19 -9.79 -1.32 12.68
C ARG A 19 -10.57 -2.62 12.46
N TRP A 20 -10.50 -3.19 11.26
CA TRP A 20 -11.10 -4.50 10.93
C TRP A 20 -10.58 -5.64 11.79
N ARG A 21 -9.31 -5.61 12.20
CA ARG A 21 -8.70 -6.63 13.05
C ARG A 21 -9.16 -6.56 14.52
N ARG A 22 -9.75 -5.46 14.98
CA ARG A 22 -10.17 -5.33 16.40
C ARG A 22 -11.41 -6.19 16.67
N PRO A 23 -11.43 -6.95 17.78
CA PRO A 23 -12.60 -7.74 18.15
C PRO A 23 -13.79 -6.81 18.39
N GLY A 24 -14.87 -7.00 17.63
CA GLY A 24 -16.06 -6.15 17.64
C GLY A 24 -16.21 -5.21 16.43
N GLY A 25 -15.24 -5.18 15.51
CA GLY A 25 -15.31 -4.43 14.25
C GLY A 25 -15.72 -5.25 13.03
N ALA A 26 -16.03 -6.54 13.22
CA ALA A 26 -16.35 -7.48 12.14
C ALA A 26 -17.86 -7.71 12.06
N ASP A 27 -18.62 -6.65 11.82
CA ASP A 27 -19.97 -6.78 11.27
C ASP A 27 -19.85 -6.66 9.75
N ASP A 28 -19.88 -7.83 9.10
CA ASP A 28 -20.41 -8.04 7.74
C ASP A 28 -19.68 -7.52 6.49
N SER A 29 -18.35 -7.36 6.49
CA SER A 29 -17.68 -6.97 5.22
C SER A 29 -16.37 -7.68 4.91
N SER A 30 -16.42 -9.01 4.77
CA SER A 30 -15.30 -9.77 4.18
C SER A 30 -14.93 -9.28 2.77
N LEU A 31 -15.87 -8.68 2.03
CA LEU A 31 -15.63 -8.03 0.74
C LEU A 31 -14.87 -6.70 0.90
N GLU A 32 -15.18 -5.87 1.90
CA GLU A 32 -14.47 -4.61 2.15
C GLU A 32 -13.03 -4.85 2.61
N VAL A 33 -12.78 -5.91 3.39
CA VAL A 33 -11.41 -6.31 3.73
C VAL A 33 -10.64 -6.72 2.47
N GLY A 34 -11.29 -7.43 1.54
CA GLY A 34 -10.71 -7.78 0.24
C GLY A 34 -10.34 -6.55 -0.58
N ASP A 35 -11.21 -5.54 -0.63
CA ASP A 35 -10.96 -4.28 -1.33
C ASP A 35 -9.84 -3.47 -0.68
N LEU A 36 -9.78 -3.42 0.65
CA LEU A 36 -8.69 -2.77 1.38
C LEU A 36 -7.34 -3.44 1.10
N VAL A 37 -7.28 -4.77 1.10
CA VAL A 37 -6.07 -5.52 0.74
C VAL A 37 -5.69 -5.30 -0.72
N HIS A 38 -6.65 -5.28 -1.65
CA HIS A 38 -6.38 -4.99 -3.05
C HIS A 38 -5.80 -3.58 -3.23
N ARG A 39 -6.37 -2.59 -2.54
CA ARG A 39 -5.89 -1.21 -2.54
C ARG A 39 -4.47 -1.10 -1.96
N GLU A 40 -4.19 -1.78 -0.84
CA GLU A 40 -2.85 -1.89 -0.26
C GLU A 40 -1.83 -2.38 -1.31
N GLN A 41 -2.17 -3.45 -2.03
CA GLN A 41 -1.29 -4.03 -3.06
C GLN A 41 -1.00 -3.07 -4.20
N ILE A 42 -2.00 -2.32 -4.67
CA ILE A 42 -1.82 -1.29 -5.71
C ILE A 42 -0.83 -0.22 -5.23
N VAL A 43 -1.02 0.31 -4.02
CA VAL A 43 -0.17 1.36 -3.46
C VAL A 43 1.27 0.87 -3.26
N VAL A 44 1.45 -0.33 -2.70
CA VAL A 44 2.77 -0.96 -2.53
C VAL A 44 3.42 -1.24 -3.88
N HIS A 45 2.67 -1.70 -4.88
CA HIS A 45 3.18 -1.92 -6.22
C HIS A 45 3.75 -0.63 -6.83
N GLU A 46 2.99 0.46 -6.76
CA GLU A 46 3.41 1.75 -7.32
C GLU A 46 4.60 2.34 -6.56
N LEU A 47 4.65 2.21 -5.22
CA LEU A 47 5.83 2.57 -4.43
C LEU A 47 7.07 1.77 -4.88
N ARG A 48 6.96 0.44 -5.01
CA ARG A 48 8.06 -0.42 -5.48
C ARG A 48 8.48 -0.09 -6.92
N ARG A 49 7.52 0.22 -7.79
CA ARG A 49 7.78 0.64 -9.17
C ARG A 49 8.61 1.93 -9.18
N ARG A 50 8.22 2.93 -8.38
CA ARG A 50 8.94 4.20 -8.28
C ARG A 50 10.33 4.05 -7.70
N THR A 51 10.50 3.26 -6.64
CA THR A 51 11.84 3.00 -6.07
C THR A 51 12.75 2.34 -7.10
N ARG A 52 12.24 1.40 -7.91
CA ARG A 52 13.00 0.76 -8.99
C ARG A 52 13.32 1.73 -10.13
N SER A 53 12.38 2.59 -10.51
CA SER A 53 12.63 3.64 -11.52
C SER A 53 13.59 4.72 -11.04
N HIS A 54 13.68 4.92 -9.72
CA HIS A 54 14.57 5.90 -9.10
C HIS A 54 15.95 5.33 -8.75
N GLN A 55 16.19 4.03 -8.95
CA GLN A 55 17.55 3.48 -9.00
C GLN A 55 18.10 3.79 -10.41
N PRO A 56 18.92 4.84 -10.60
CA PRO A 56 19.72 4.91 -11.80
C PRO A 56 20.54 3.63 -11.82
N ARG A 57 20.53 2.93 -12.96
CA ARG A 57 21.40 1.80 -13.22
C ARG A 57 22.79 2.23 -12.79
N SER A 58 23.28 1.74 -11.65
CA SER A 58 24.68 1.89 -11.28
C SER A 58 25.46 1.24 -12.42
N HIS A 59 25.93 2.07 -13.35
CA HIS A 59 26.82 1.63 -14.41
C HIS A 59 28.03 1.05 -13.70
N ARG A 60 28.08 -0.29 -13.73
CA ARG A 60 29.27 -1.07 -13.45
C ARG A 60 30.23 -0.74 -14.59
N THR A 61 31.01 0.31 -14.39
CA THR A 61 32.18 0.61 -15.22
C THR A 61 33.32 -0.22 -14.68
N ILE A 62 33.58 -1.40 -15.27
CA ILE A 62 34.91 -2.01 -15.34
C ILE A 62 34.96 -2.90 -16.59
#